data_AF-A0A7V1WRH8-F1
#
_entry.id   AF-A0A7V1WRH8-F1
#
_cell.length_a   1.000
_cell.length_b   1.000
_cell.length_c   1.000
_cell.angle_alpha   90.00
_cell.angle_beta   90.00
_cell.angle_gamma   90.00
#
_symmetry.space_group_name_H-M   'P 1'
#
loop_
_entity.id
_entity.type
_entity.pdbx_description
1 polymer ?
#
loop_
_entity_poly.entity_id
_entity_poly.type
_entity_poly.pdbx_seq_one_letter_code
_entity_poly.pdbx_strand_id
1 'polypeptide(L)'
;MAEAKTKNELIVQVWRSLKRETVGAEELKVIELALRERFGDGAVEMPMKIARVLADAGAKLKYPEIMDLDFQRRSQSVQESIFSAIRGFDSIEDAITSIKNLENLRKEFIREKNKKGLNLLSQIIAQTRQRILFDLKEKRPSIGKFEEKHEIAEWLRIYLESPDLFEKWIELRFLSDEFREKFLK
;
A
#
# COMPACT_ATOMS: atom_id res chain seq x y z
N MET A 1 18.61 2.39 35.35
CA MET A 1 19.06 1.89 34.04
C MET A 1 19.17 3.11 33.12
N ALA A 2 20.24 3.23 32.34
CA ALA A 2 20.39 4.37 31.42
C ALA A 2 19.26 4.38 30.40
N GLU A 3 18.70 5.56 30.10
CA GLU A 3 17.73 5.73 29.03
C GLU A 3 18.37 5.38 27.69
N ALA A 4 17.81 4.43 26.93
CA ALA A 4 18.25 4.17 25.55
C ALA A 4 18.11 5.45 24.72
N LYS A 5 19.17 5.86 24.02
CA LYS A 5 19.18 7.08 23.19
C LYS A 5 18.83 6.79 21.74
N THR A 6 18.89 5.52 21.34
CA THR A 6 18.61 5.08 19.96
C THR A 6 17.51 4.02 19.91
N LYS A 7 16.88 3.87 18.73
CA LYS A 7 15.90 2.80 18.47
C LYS A 7 16.48 1.41 18.74
N ASN A 8 17.71 1.16 18.30
CA ASN A 8 18.38 -0.14 18.48
C ASN A 8 18.65 -0.45 19.95
N GLU A 9 19.09 0.55 20.73
CA GLU A 9 19.26 0.39 22.17
C GLU A 9 17.93 0.08 22.87
N LEU A 10 16.84 0.75 22.47
CA LEU A 10 15.52 0.48 23.04
C LEU A 10 15.05 -0.95 22.71
N ILE A 11 15.25 -1.41 21.46
CA ILE A 11 14.93 -2.79 21.04
C ILE A 11 15.61 -3.81 21.98
N VAL A 12 16.92 -3.65 22.20
CA VAL A 12 17.70 -4.56 23.05
C VAL A 12 17.31 -4.42 24.53
N GLN A 13 17.06 -3.19 25.01
CA GLN A 13 16.66 -2.92 26.38
C GLN A 13 15.32 -3.58 26.71
N VAL A 14 14.33 -3.42 25.84
CA VAL A 14 13.00 -4.01 26.02
C VAL A 14 13.11 -5.53 26.00
N TRP A 15 13.81 -6.12 25.03
CA TRP A 15 14.05 -7.56 25.00
C TRP A 15 14.69 -8.09 26.29
N ARG A 16 15.74 -7.43 26.81
CA ARG A 16 16.38 -7.84 28.08
C ARG A 16 15.42 -7.76 29.27
N SER A 17 14.50 -6.79 29.28
CA SER A 17 13.49 -6.65 30.33
C SER A 17 12.43 -7.76 30.31
N LEU A 18 12.15 -8.34 29.14
CA LEU A 18 11.24 -9.48 28.98
C LEU A 18 11.78 -10.77 29.61
N LYS A 19 13.10 -10.85 29.86
CA LYS A 19 13.79 -12.03 30.42
C LYS A 19 13.49 -13.32 29.65
N ARG A 20 13.31 -13.21 28.32
CA ARG A 20 13.12 -14.33 27.40
C ARG A 20 14.35 -14.50 26.53
N GLU A 21 14.93 -15.69 26.51
CA GLU A 21 16.10 -15.99 25.67
C GLU A 21 15.70 -16.13 24.19
N THR A 22 14.49 -16.65 23.96
CA THR A 22 13.92 -16.86 22.63
C THR A 22 12.91 -15.76 22.30
N VAL A 23 12.97 -15.23 21.09
CA VAL A 23 12.15 -14.13 20.59
C VAL A 23 11.36 -14.59 19.37
N GLY A 24 10.03 -14.46 19.42
CA GLY A 24 9.11 -14.70 18.32
C GLY A 24 8.18 -13.51 18.07
N ALA A 25 7.00 -13.77 17.51
CA ALA A 25 6.08 -12.69 17.11
C ALA A 25 5.56 -11.86 18.29
N GLU A 26 5.28 -12.50 19.43
CA GLU A 26 4.73 -11.82 20.61
C GLU A 26 5.75 -10.86 21.24
N GLU A 27 7.01 -11.28 21.38
CA GLU A 27 8.06 -10.40 21.90
C GLU A 27 8.31 -9.21 20.96
N LEU A 28 8.26 -9.43 19.64
CA LEU A 28 8.38 -8.36 18.66
C LEU A 28 7.25 -7.32 18.81
N LYS A 29 6.00 -7.75 19.00
CA LYS A 29 4.88 -6.82 19.23
C LYS A 29 5.08 -5.94 20.47
N VAL A 30 5.65 -6.48 21.55
CA VAL A 30 5.96 -5.69 22.75
C VAL A 30 7.06 -4.66 22.46
N ILE A 31 8.08 -5.04 21.69
CA ILE A 31 9.15 -4.13 21.27
C ILE A 31 8.61 -3.04 20.34
N GLU A 32 7.73 -3.39 19.39
CA GLU A 32 7.04 -2.44 18.51
C GLU A 32 6.23 -1.41 19.33
N LEU A 33 5.52 -1.87 20.36
CA LEU A 33 4.75 -0.98 21.24
C LEU A 33 5.66 -0.01 21.99
N ALA A 34 6.75 -0.49 22.56
CA ALA A 34 7.71 0.37 23.26
C ALA A 34 8.39 1.38 22.31
N LEU A 35 8.71 0.99 21.08
CA LEU A 35 9.22 1.89 20.04
C LEU A 35 8.20 2.99 19.72
N ARG A 36 6.92 2.61 19.57
CA ARG A 36 5.82 3.55 19.31
C ARG A 36 5.64 4.54 20.46
N GLU A 37 5.58 4.05 21.69
CA GLU A 37 5.37 4.89 22.88
C GLU A 37 6.49 5.92 23.06
N ARG A 38 7.72 5.54 22.72
CA ARG A 38 8.88 6.41 22.95
C ARG A 38 9.25 7.32 21.79
N PHE A 39 9.10 6.85 20.57
CA PHE A 39 9.59 7.54 19.36
C PHE A 39 8.49 7.82 18.33
N GLY A 40 7.24 7.43 18.59
CA GLY A 40 6.08 7.63 17.71
C GLY A 40 5.90 6.53 16.66
N ASP A 41 4.78 6.58 15.91
CA ASP A 41 4.41 5.53 14.94
C ASP A 41 5.44 5.34 13.81
N GLY A 42 6.07 6.42 13.35
CA GLY A 42 7.11 6.36 12.31
C GLY A 42 8.42 5.71 12.76
N ALA A 43 8.56 5.41 14.05
CA ALA A 43 9.74 4.75 14.61
C ALA A 43 9.65 3.23 14.61
N VAL A 44 8.47 2.66 14.38
CA VAL A 44 8.25 1.22 14.33
C VAL A 44 8.89 0.67 13.06
N GLU A 45 9.88 -0.19 13.24
CA GLU A 45 10.61 -0.84 12.15
C GLU A 45 9.92 -2.16 11.75
N MET A 46 10.19 -2.64 10.54
CA MET A 46 9.66 -3.94 10.09
C MET A 46 10.17 -5.10 10.97
N PRO A 47 9.35 -6.15 11.23
CA PRO A 47 9.71 -7.29 12.08
C PRO A 47 11.09 -7.89 11.80
N MET A 48 11.46 -8.09 10.52
CA MET A 48 12.77 -8.63 10.15
C MET A 48 13.94 -7.70 10.51
N LYS A 49 13.73 -6.39 10.53
CA LYS A 49 14.75 -5.41 10.92
C LYS A 49 14.95 -5.40 12.43
N ILE A 50 13.87 -5.49 13.20
CA ILE A 50 13.93 -5.65 14.67
C ILE A 50 14.64 -6.96 15.02
N ALA A 51 14.26 -8.06 14.34
CA ALA A 51 14.87 -9.37 14.54
C ALA A 51 16.39 -9.35 14.29
N ARG A 52 16.85 -8.66 13.24
CA ARG A 52 18.29 -8.51 12.96
C ARG A 52 19.03 -7.83 14.12
N VAL A 53 18.51 -6.73 14.65
CA VAL A 53 19.11 -6.04 15.81
C VAL A 53 19.20 -6.97 17.03
N LEU A 54 18.17 -7.78 17.26
CA LEU A 54 18.15 -8.75 18.36
C LEU A 54 19.13 -9.91 18.14
N ALA A 55 19.25 -10.42 16.92
CA ALA A 55 20.25 -11.44 16.57
C ALA A 55 21.68 -10.92 16.79
N ASP A 56 21.97 -9.70 16.35
CA ASP A 56 23.27 -9.04 16.55
C ASP A 56 23.58 -8.87 18.05
N ALA A 57 22.55 -8.75 18.90
CA ALA A 57 22.65 -8.68 20.36
C ALA A 57 22.64 -10.05 21.07
N GLY A 58 22.55 -11.16 20.33
CA GLY A 58 22.63 -12.53 20.84
C GLY A 58 21.30 -13.21 21.17
N ALA A 59 20.15 -12.66 20.75
CA ALA A 59 18.84 -13.29 20.97
C ALA A 59 18.66 -14.54 20.10
N LYS A 60 18.00 -15.58 20.64
CA LYS A 60 17.58 -16.75 19.84
C LYS A 60 16.27 -16.44 19.14
N LEU A 61 16.23 -16.52 17.82
CA LEU A 61 15.06 -16.11 17.04
C LEU A 61 14.19 -17.29 16.59
N LYS A 62 12.87 -17.15 16.72
CA LYS A 62 11.90 -18.00 16.05
C LYS A 62 11.60 -17.45 14.66
N TYR A 63 12.51 -17.71 13.72
CA TYR A 63 12.39 -17.19 12.36
C TYR A 63 11.04 -17.44 11.68
N PRO A 64 10.38 -18.61 11.80
CA PRO A 64 9.07 -18.82 11.18
C PRO A 64 8.01 -17.81 11.65
N GLU A 65 7.87 -17.60 12.96
CA GLU A 65 6.90 -16.66 13.53
C GLU A 65 7.20 -15.20 13.12
N ILE A 66 8.49 -14.84 13.07
CA ILE A 66 8.94 -13.50 12.67
C ILE A 66 8.71 -13.27 11.17
N MET A 67 8.98 -14.27 10.33
CA MET A 67 8.74 -14.20 8.89
C MET A 67 7.25 -14.06 8.58
N ASP A 68 6.39 -14.80 9.29
CA ASP A 68 4.94 -14.69 9.14
C ASP A 68 4.45 -13.29 9.54
N LEU A 69 4.94 -12.75 10.66
CA LEU A 69 4.60 -11.39 11.10
C LEU A 69 5.10 -10.33 10.10
N ASP A 70 6.34 -10.43 9.62
CA ASP A 70 6.91 -9.54 8.59
C ASP A 70 6.09 -9.58 7.30
N PHE A 71 5.68 -10.78 6.89
CA PHE A 71 4.85 -10.98 5.71
C PHE A 71 3.47 -10.35 5.86
N GLN A 72 2.82 -10.51 7.02
CA GLN A 72 1.54 -9.87 7.32
C GLN A 72 1.65 -8.34 7.28
N ARG A 73 2.68 -7.75 7.91
CA ARG A 73 2.91 -6.30 7.94
C ARG A 73 3.18 -5.72 6.56
N ARG A 74 4.01 -6.38 5.74
CA ARG A 74 4.24 -5.96 4.35
C ARG A 74 2.97 -6.04 3.53
N SER A 75 2.18 -7.08 3.70
CA SER A 75 0.92 -7.24 2.96
C SER A 75 -0.08 -6.14 3.33
N GLN A 76 -0.22 -5.81 4.63
CA GLN A 76 -1.04 -4.69 5.10
C GLN A 76 -0.55 -3.34 4.54
N SER A 77 0.75 -3.05 4.62
CA SER A 77 1.33 -1.81 4.09
C SER A 77 1.14 -1.64 2.58
N VAL A 78 1.30 -2.74 1.82
CA VAL A 78 1.02 -2.76 0.37
C VAL A 78 -0.46 -2.49 0.12
N GLN A 79 -1.36 -3.15 0.87
CA GLN A 79 -2.80 -2.97 0.73
C GLN A 79 -3.23 -1.53 1.05
N GLU A 80 -2.71 -0.93 2.13
CA GLU A 80 -2.94 0.48 2.50
C GLU A 80 -2.43 1.44 1.43
N SER A 81 -1.23 1.20 0.89
CA SER A 81 -0.65 2.02 -0.18
C SER A 81 -1.53 1.99 -1.44
N ILE A 82 -2.02 0.80 -1.82
CA ILE A 82 -2.93 0.66 -2.96
C ILE A 82 -4.27 1.34 -2.66
N PHE A 83 -4.85 1.16 -1.47
CA PHE A 83 -6.10 1.82 -1.07
C PHE A 83 -5.99 3.34 -1.06
N SER A 84 -4.84 3.89 -0.64
CA SER A 84 -4.58 5.32 -0.72
C SER A 84 -4.48 5.78 -2.17
N ALA A 85 -3.87 4.99 -3.06
CA ALA A 85 -3.73 5.32 -4.48
C ALA A 85 -5.07 5.28 -5.24
N ILE A 86 -6.01 4.41 -4.86
CA ILE A 86 -7.35 4.30 -5.49
C ILE A 86 -8.43 5.17 -4.84
N ARG A 87 -8.10 6.00 -3.85
CA ARG A 87 -9.09 6.73 -3.05
C ARG A 87 -9.91 7.75 -3.87
N GLY A 88 -9.40 8.22 -5.01
CA GLY A 88 -10.01 9.32 -5.76
C GLY A 88 -10.72 8.89 -7.05
N PHE A 89 -11.77 8.08 -7.00
CA PHE A 89 -12.58 7.77 -8.19
C PHE A 89 -14.01 8.33 -8.12
N ASP A 90 -14.20 9.41 -7.34
CA ASP A 90 -15.49 10.10 -7.15
C ASP A 90 -15.71 11.26 -8.15
N SER A 91 -14.62 11.75 -8.75
CA SER A 91 -14.59 12.79 -9.78
C SER A 91 -13.51 12.47 -10.83
N ILE A 92 -13.59 13.13 -11.98
CA ILE A 92 -12.58 12.94 -13.03
C ILE A 92 -11.22 13.53 -12.62
N GLU A 93 -11.22 14.64 -11.89
CA GLU A 93 -10.00 15.31 -11.40
C GLU A 93 -9.25 14.44 -10.37
N ASP A 94 -9.99 13.86 -9.43
CA ASP A 94 -9.43 12.94 -8.46
C ASP A 94 -8.93 11.66 -9.14
N ALA A 95 -9.64 11.21 -10.19
CA ALA A 95 -9.29 9.99 -10.92
C ALA A 95 -7.99 10.14 -11.71
N ILE A 96 -7.76 11.33 -12.30
CA ILE A 96 -6.48 11.68 -12.96
C ILE A 96 -5.33 11.55 -11.96
N THR A 97 -5.49 12.07 -10.75
CA THR A 97 -4.48 12.00 -9.70
C THR A 97 -4.26 10.56 -9.23
N SER A 98 -5.35 9.83 -9.01
CA SER A 98 -5.33 8.43 -8.58
C SER A 98 -4.61 7.54 -9.60
N ILE A 99 -4.86 7.72 -10.90
CA ILE A 99 -4.18 6.98 -11.97
C ILE A 99 -2.68 7.22 -11.97
N LYS A 100 -2.23 8.47 -11.81
CA LYS A 100 -0.79 8.77 -11.73
C LYS A 100 -0.15 8.07 -10.53
N ASN A 101 -0.82 8.06 -9.39
CA ASN A 101 -0.36 7.37 -8.19
C ASN A 101 -0.30 5.85 -8.40
N LEU A 102 -1.28 5.26 -9.09
CA LEU A 102 -1.30 3.84 -9.44
C LEU A 102 -0.14 3.46 -10.36
N GLU A 103 0.14 4.26 -11.39
CA GLU A 103 1.25 3.99 -12.30
C GLU A 103 2.61 4.11 -11.60
N ASN A 104 2.77 5.09 -10.72
CA ASN A 104 3.97 5.21 -9.89
C ASN A 104 4.16 3.94 -9.03
N LEU A 105 3.11 3.50 -8.33
CA LEU A 105 3.15 2.31 -7.50
C LEU A 105 3.43 1.03 -8.31
N ARG A 106 2.86 0.90 -9.52
CA ARG A 106 3.15 -0.20 -10.44
C ARG A 106 4.62 -0.23 -10.82
N LYS A 107 5.20 0.91 -11.20
CA LYS A 107 6.63 1.04 -11.53
C LYS A 107 7.52 0.66 -10.36
N GLU A 108 7.16 1.04 -9.13
CA GLU A 108 7.87 0.63 -7.93
C GLU A 108 7.83 -0.88 -7.71
N PHE A 109 6.65 -1.51 -7.81
CA PHE A 109 6.55 -2.96 -7.69
C PHE A 109 7.32 -3.71 -8.79
N ILE A 110 7.36 -3.18 -10.02
CA ILE A 110 8.19 -3.76 -11.09
C ILE A 110 9.68 -3.66 -10.72
N ARG A 111 10.15 -2.48 -10.29
CA ARG A 111 11.54 -2.23 -9.89
C ARG A 111 11.97 -3.16 -8.76
N GLU A 112 11.09 -3.40 -7.79
CA GLU A 112 11.33 -4.27 -6.64
C GLU A 112 11.11 -5.77 -6.95
N LYS A 113 10.70 -6.12 -8.18
CA LYS A 113 10.28 -7.48 -8.56
C LYS A 113 9.18 -8.03 -7.65
N ASN A 114 8.33 -7.15 -7.12
CA ASN A 114 7.27 -7.47 -6.17
C ASN A 114 6.02 -8.01 -6.90
N LYS A 115 6.08 -9.28 -7.32
CA LYS A 115 4.97 -9.96 -7.99
C LYS A 115 3.67 -9.97 -7.17
N LYS A 116 3.77 -10.07 -5.85
CA LYS A 116 2.60 -10.06 -4.95
C LYS A 116 1.91 -8.69 -4.95
N GLY A 117 2.69 -7.61 -4.88
CA GLY A 117 2.19 -6.24 -4.99
C GLY A 117 1.48 -5.99 -6.32
N LEU A 118 2.05 -6.45 -7.43
CA LEU A 118 1.41 -6.37 -8.75
C LEU A 118 0.08 -7.14 -8.81
N ASN A 119 0.05 -8.37 -8.30
CA ASN A 119 -1.20 -9.16 -8.27
C ASN A 119 -2.28 -8.50 -7.42
N LEU A 120 -1.90 -7.97 -6.25
CA LEU A 120 -2.83 -7.30 -5.35
C LEU A 120 -3.35 -5.98 -5.96
N LEU A 121 -2.48 -5.23 -6.64
CA LEU A 121 -2.84 -4.02 -7.38
C LEU A 121 -3.91 -4.33 -8.45
N SER A 122 -3.69 -5.36 -9.27
CA SER A 122 -4.68 -5.80 -10.27
C SER A 122 -6.01 -6.25 -9.64
N GLN A 123 -5.96 -6.98 -8.52
CA GLN A 123 -7.18 -7.39 -7.81
C GLN A 123 -7.99 -6.19 -7.30
N ILE A 124 -7.33 -5.22 -6.67
CA ILE A 124 -7.99 -4.03 -6.13
C ILE A 124 -8.57 -3.15 -7.26
N ILE A 125 -7.85 -3.01 -8.38
CA ILE A 125 -8.35 -2.28 -9.56
C ILE A 125 -9.59 -2.97 -10.14
N ALA A 126 -9.58 -4.31 -10.24
CA ALA A 126 -10.73 -5.08 -10.70
C ALA A 126 -11.95 -4.89 -9.79
N GLN A 127 -11.77 -4.96 -8.47
CA GLN A 127 -12.83 -4.71 -7.49
C GLN A 127 -13.37 -3.28 -7.57
N THR A 128 -12.48 -2.30 -7.72
CA THR A 128 -12.85 -0.88 -7.85
C THR A 128 -13.70 -0.66 -9.10
N ARG A 129 -13.28 -1.21 -10.25
CA ARG A 129 -14.05 -1.16 -11.50
C ARG A 129 -15.44 -1.80 -11.33
N GLN A 130 -15.52 -2.98 -10.71
CA GLN A 130 -16.80 -3.63 -10.46
C GLN A 130 -17.74 -2.77 -9.60
N ARG A 131 -17.21 -2.12 -8.55
CA ARG A 131 -17.98 -1.19 -7.71
C ARG A 131 -18.49 0.01 -8.51
N ILE A 132 -17.68 0.60 -9.38
CA ILE A 132 -18.10 1.73 -10.23
C ILE A 132 -19.23 1.30 -11.19
N LEU A 133 -19.09 0.15 -11.85
CA LEU A 133 -20.13 -0.37 -12.74
C LEU A 133 -21.43 -0.69 -12.00
N PHE A 134 -21.33 -1.24 -10.79
CA PHE A 134 -22.49 -1.46 -9.93
C PHE A 134 -23.18 -0.13 -9.58
N ASP A 135 -22.41 0.88 -9.18
CA ASP A 135 -22.94 2.22 -8.87
C ASP A 135 -23.65 2.86 -10.08
N LEU A 136 -23.08 2.74 -11.28
CA LEU A 136 -23.68 3.23 -12.52
C LEU A 136 -25.05 2.60 -12.79
N LYS A 137 -25.18 1.30 -12.52
CA LYS A 137 -26.42 0.55 -12.73
C LYS A 137 -27.48 0.85 -11.66
N GLU A 138 -27.10 0.81 -10.38
CA GLU A 138 -28.05 0.82 -9.27
C GLU A 138 -28.40 2.24 -8.81
N LYS A 139 -27.43 3.17 -8.79
CA LYS A 139 -27.66 4.52 -8.24
C LYS A 139 -28.18 5.52 -9.26
N ARG A 140 -28.19 5.17 -10.55
CA ARG A 140 -28.69 6.01 -11.66
C ARG A 140 -28.28 7.48 -11.52
N PRO A 141 -26.96 7.77 -11.52
CA PRO A 141 -26.45 9.12 -11.30
C PRO A 141 -26.93 10.10 -12.39
N SER A 142 -26.81 11.40 -12.11
CA SER A 142 -27.00 12.45 -13.13
C SER A 142 -26.10 12.21 -14.36
N ILE A 143 -26.49 12.72 -15.53
CA ILE A 143 -25.80 12.47 -16.81
C ILE A 143 -24.29 12.75 -16.73
N GLY A 144 -23.86 13.91 -16.23
CA GLY A 144 -22.42 14.22 -16.10
C GLY A 144 -21.67 13.24 -15.21
N LYS A 145 -22.23 12.88 -14.04
CA LYS A 145 -21.65 11.87 -13.14
C LYS A 145 -21.67 10.45 -13.71
N PHE A 146 -22.63 10.14 -14.58
CA PHE A 146 -22.63 8.88 -15.32
C PHE A 146 -21.45 8.83 -16.30
N GLU A 147 -21.25 9.89 -17.08
CA GLU A 147 -20.16 9.98 -18.06
C GLU A 147 -18.78 9.91 -17.39
N GLU A 148 -18.57 10.65 -16.29
CA GLU A 148 -17.31 10.58 -15.51
C GLU A 148 -17.03 9.16 -15.02
N LYS A 149 -18.01 8.53 -14.36
CA LYS A 149 -17.85 7.18 -13.80
C LYS A 149 -17.65 6.13 -14.89
N HIS A 150 -18.31 6.29 -16.03
CA HIS A 150 -18.13 5.40 -17.17
C HIS A 150 -16.73 5.52 -17.76
N GLU A 151 -16.23 6.74 -17.95
CA GLU A 151 -14.87 7.02 -18.43
C GLU A 151 -13.82 6.39 -17.51
N ILE A 152 -13.96 6.59 -16.20
CA ILE A 152 -13.06 5.97 -15.21
C ILE A 152 -13.10 4.44 -15.29
N ALA A 153 -14.29 3.83 -15.45
CA ALA A 153 -14.41 2.38 -15.56
C ALA A 153 -13.70 1.82 -16.81
N GLU A 154 -13.66 2.58 -17.90
CA GLU A 154 -12.90 2.24 -19.11
C GLU A 154 -11.39 2.38 -18.90
N TRP A 155 -10.93 3.40 -18.17
CA TRP A 155 -9.52 3.52 -17.79
C TRP A 155 -9.06 2.29 -17.02
N LEU A 156 -9.82 1.87 -16.00
CA LEU A 156 -9.49 0.69 -15.20
C LEU A 156 -9.56 -0.60 -16.03
N ARG A 157 -10.43 -0.67 -17.05
CA ARG A 157 -10.46 -1.80 -17.98
C ARG A 157 -9.16 -1.89 -18.77
N ILE A 158 -8.75 -0.80 -19.41
CA ILE A 158 -7.55 -0.75 -20.26
C ILE A 158 -6.29 -0.97 -19.42
N TYR A 159 -6.26 -0.44 -18.19
CA TYR A 159 -5.19 -0.72 -17.22
C TYR A 159 -5.02 -2.22 -16.97
N LEU A 160 -6.12 -2.95 -16.77
CA LEU A 160 -6.08 -4.39 -16.50
C LEU A 160 -5.72 -5.22 -17.74
N GLU A 161 -6.20 -4.81 -18.91
CA GLU A 161 -5.98 -5.53 -20.17
C GLU A 161 -4.58 -5.28 -20.75
N SER A 162 -4.04 -4.08 -20.59
CA SER A 162 -2.78 -3.65 -21.22
C SER A 162 -1.99 -2.69 -20.32
N PRO A 163 -1.54 -3.15 -19.12
CA PRO A 163 -0.88 -2.29 -18.14
C PRO A 163 0.40 -1.65 -18.68
N ASP A 164 1.12 -2.31 -19.59
CA ASP A 164 2.37 -1.79 -20.15
C ASP A 164 2.16 -0.67 -21.19
N LEU A 165 0.97 -0.55 -21.76
CA LEU A 165 0.60 0.50 -22.72
C LEU A 165 -0.25 1.61 -22.09
N PHE A 166 -0.76 1.37 -20.88
CA PHE A 166 -1.75 2.23 -20.24
C PHE A 166 -1.26 3.66 -20.07
N GLU A 167 -0.01 3.88 -19.62
CA GLU A 167 0.56 5.23 -19.42
C GLU A 167 0.52 6.07 -20.70
N LYS A 168 0.95 5.52 -21.84
CA LYS A 168 0.91 6.22 -23.12
C LYS A 168 -0.52 6.45 -23.60
N TRP A 169 -1.38 5.46 -23.38
CA TRP A 169 -2.78 5.54 -23.77
C TRP A 169 -3.51 6.65 -23.01
N ILE A 170 -3.32 6.75 -21.69
CA ILE A 170 -4.00 7.74 -20.86
C ILE A 170 -3.51 9.16 -21.15
N GLU A 171 -2.21 9.33 -21.45
CA GLU A 171 -1.66 10.61 -21.92
C GLU A 171 -2.35 11.09 -23.20
N LEU A 172 -2.49 10.22 -24.21
CA LEU A 172 -3.20 10.55 -25.45
C LEU A 172 -4.68 10.82 -25.19
N ARG A 173 -5.32 10.07 -24.27
CA ARG A 173 -6.72 10.27 -23.91
C ARG A 173 -6.96 11.67 -23.32
N PHE A 174 -6.08 12.16 -22.45
CA PHE A 174 -6.20 13.51 -21.88
C PHE A 174 -6.00 14.63 -22.90
N LEU A 175 -5.31 14.35 -24.00
CA LEU A 175 -5.09 15.31 -25.08
C LEU A 175 -6.24 15.35 -26.09
N SER A 176 -7.16 14.38 -26.07
CA SER A 176 -8.22 14.32 -27.08
C SER A 176 -9.26 15.42 -26.88
N ASP A 177 -9.76 15.96 -28.00
CA ASP A 177 -10.76 17.03 -27.97
C ASP A 177 -12.03 16.58 -27.24
N GLU A 178 -12.49 15.35 -27.49
CA GLU A 178 -13.64 14.78 -26.80
C GLU A 178 -13.44 14.78 -25.27
N PHE A 179 -12.25 14.41 -24.77
CA PHE A 179 -11.99 14.40 -23.33
C PHE A 179 -12.07 15.82 -22.76
N ARG A 180 -11.40 16.76 -23.42
CA ARG A 180 -11.33 18.16 -23.00
C ARG A 180 -12.70 18.80 -22.98
N GLU A 181 -13.53 18.54 -23.99
CA GLU A 181 -14.87 19.11 -24.08
C GLU A 181 -15.84 18.54 -23.05
N LYS A 182 -15.72 17.25 -22.72
CA LYS A 182 -16.63 16.58 -21.79
C LYS A 182 -16.25 16.76 -20.32
N PHE A 183 -14.96 16.87 -20.02
CA PHE A 183 -14.46 16.73 -18.64
C PHE A 183 -13.55 17.86 -18.15
N LEU A 184 -13.06 18.73 -19.03
CA LEU A 184 -12.13 19.82 -18.66
C LEU A 184 -12.68 21.23 -18.99
N LYS A 185 -13.98 21.32 -19.29
CA LYS A 185 -14.69 22.58 -19.54
C LYS A 185 -15.38 23.10 -18.28
#